data_AF-F8IH27-F1
#
_entry.id   AF-F8IH27-F1
#
_cell.length_a   1.000
_cell.length_b   1.000
_cell.length_c   1.000
_cell.angle_alpha   90.00
_cell.angle_beta   90.00
_cell.angle_gamma   90.00
#
_symmetry.space_group_name_H-M   'P 1'
#
loop_
_entity.id
_entity.type
_entity.pdbx_description
1 polymer ?
#
loop_
_entity_poly.entity_id
_entity_poly.type
_entity_poly.pdbx_seq_one_letter_code
_entity_poly.pdbx_strand_id
1 'polypeptide(L)'
;MSYVRYSLATPVDAVLDIAAPWLKDASKAVRRPYLQKVGRFLREFKPNPLLLAAEEVLKHTVSPIVIDDGRTVEEAVWADQHGFLVIILTASEFVRRRRILARDGELPDGRTHEDMTEQQWQHARGFLIDTSDLTEDEMCQMVCAAIEARRLAMCKREERTANGDEA
;
A
#
# COMPACT_ATOMS: atom_id res chain seq x y z
N MET A 1 -18.75 1.40 11.76
CA MET A 1 -18.64 1.88 10.36
C MET A 1 -18.12 0.74 9.52
N SER A 2 -18.85 0.33 8.47
CA SER A 2 -18.31 -0.63 7.51
C SER A 2 -17.42 0.08 6.50
N TYR A 3 -16.31 -0.53 6.14
CA TYR A 3 -15.44 -0.09 5.05
C TYR A 3 -15.15 -1.28 4.13
N VAL A 4 -14.78 -0.99 2.88
CA VAL A 4 -14.29 -2.00 1.94
C VAL A 4 -12.77 -2.03 2.06
N ARG A 5 -12.19 -3.23 2.18
CA ARG A 5 -10.74 -3.43 2.09
C ARG A 5 -10.41 -3.99 0.71
N TYR A 6 -9.50 -3.35 0.00
CA TYR A 6 -8.99 -3.83 -1.28
C TYR A 6 -7.46 -3.92 -1.22
N SER A 7 -6.91 -5.03 -1.65
CA SER A 7 -5.45 -5.20 -1.73
C SER A 7 -4.98 -5.04 -3.16
N LEU A 8 -3.95 -4.22 -3.39
CA LEU A 8 -3.26 -4.15 -4.68
C LEU A 8 -2.57 -5.46 -5.06
N ALA A 9 -2.42 -6.40 -4.12
CA ALA A 9 -1.94 -7.75 -4.42
C ALA A 9 -3.03 -8.66 -5.02
N THR A 10 -4.32 -8.30 -4.94
CA THR A 10 -5.42 -9.15 -5.43
C THR A 10 -5.23 -9.64 -6.88
N PRO A 11 -4.86 -8.78 -7.85
CA PRO A 11 -4.64 -9.25 -9.22
C PRO A 11 -3.38 -10.13 -9.36
N VAL A 12 -2.39 -9.95 -8.49
CA VAL A 12 -1.18 -10.79 -8.44
C VAL A 12 -1.55 -12.21 -8.04
N ASP A 13 -2.37 -12.36 -7.00
CA ASP A 13 -2.88 -13.66 -6.55
C ASP A 13 -3.70 -14.34 -7.64
N ALA A 14 -4.61 -13.60 -8.29
CA ALA A 14 -5.45 -14.14 -9.36
C ALA A 14 -4.62 -14.66 -10.55
N VAL A 15 -3.63 -13.90 -11.00
CA VAL A 15 -2.73 -14.32 -12.08
C VAL A 15 -1.92 -15.54 -11.68
N LEU A 16 -1.39 -15.57 -10.44
CA LEU A 16 -0.63 -16.73 -9.97
C LEU A 16 -1.49 -17.99 -9.90
N ASP A 17 -2.72 -17.89 -9.41
CA ASP A 17 -3.64 -19.02 -9.30
C ASP A 17 -4.03 -19.59 -10.68
N ILE A 18 -4.13 -18.72 -11.70
CA ILE A 18 -4.41 -19.13 -13.09
C ILE A 18 -3.17 -19.76 -13.74
N ALA A 19 -2.01 -19.12 -13.62
CA ALA A 19 -0.79 -19.51 -14.33
C ALA A 19 -0.06 -20.69 -13.68
N ALA A 20 -0.19 -20.84 -12.36
CA ALA A 20 0.48 -21.86 -11.57
C ALA A 20 -0.46 -22.50 -10.53
N PRO A 21 -1.55 -23.17 -10.96
CA PRO A 21 -2.58 -23.71 -10.07
C PRO A 21 -2.03 -24.74 -9.08
N TRP A 22 -0.91 -25.41 -9.39
CA TRP A 22 -0.22 -26.33 -8.48
C TRP A 22 0.37 -25.66 -7.24
N LEU A 23 0.43 -24.32 -7.19
CA LEU A 23 0.88 -23.56 -6.02
C LEU A 23 -0.26 -23.20 -5.06
N LYS A 24 -1.51 -23.55 -5.34
CA LYS A 24 -2.68 -23.14 -4.54
C LYS A 24 -2.58 -23.58 -3.08
N ASP A 25 -2.17 -24.83 -2.86
CA ASP A 25 -2.05 -25.43 -1.52
C ASP A 25 -0.59 -25.47 -1.02
N ALA A 26 0.33 -24.84 -1.76
CA ALA A 26 1.73 -24.74 -1.34
C ALA A 26 1.86 -23.85 -0.11
N SER A 27 2.89 -24.10 0.71
CA SER A 27 3.16 -23.27 1.88
C SER A 27 3.43 -21.81 1.47
N LYS A 28 3.14 -20.88 2.38
CA LYS A 28 3.37 -19.43 2.16
C LYS A 28 4.80 -19.12 1.75
N ALA A 29 5.79 -19.81 2.33
CA ALA A 29 7.20 -19.66 2.01
C ALA A 29 7.50 -20.02 0.54
N VAL A 30 6.84 -21.06 0.02
CA VAL A 30 6.99 -21.50 -1.38
C VAL A 30 6.24 -20.57 -2.33
N ARG A 31 5.02 -20.17 -2.00
CA ARG A 31 4.17 -19.33 -2.88
C ARG A 31 4.68 -17.89 -3.01
N ARG A 32 5.26 -17.33 -1.94
CA ARG A 32 5.65 -15.92 -1.86
C ARG A 32 6.66 -15.46 -2.92
N PRO A 33 7.76 -16.17 -3.21
CA PRO A 33 8.67 -15.79 -4.29
C PRO A 33 7.98 -15.66 -5.65
N TYR A 34 6.98 -16.51 -5.92
CA TYR A 34 6.19 -16.43 -7.16
C TYR A 34 5.26 -15.21 -7.17
N LEU A 35 4.58 -14.92 -6.06
CA LEU A 35 3.78 -13.70 -5.92
C LEU A 35 4.63 -12.45 -6.16
N GLN A 36 5.85 -12.40 -5.60
CA GLN A 36 6.76 -11.28 -5.81
C GLN A 36 7.19 -11.15 -7.28
N LYS A 37 7.49 -12.27 -7.95
CA LYS A 37 7.83 -12.29 -9.38
C LYS A 37 6.67 -11.83 -10.25
N VAL A 38 5.46 -12.37 -10.03
CA VAL A 38 4.25 -11.96 -10.77
C VAL A 38 3.95 -10.49 -10.51
N GLY A 39 4.04 -10.03 -9.26
CA GLY A 39 3.82 -8.63 -8.91
C GLY A 39 4.82 -7.70 -9.57
N ARG A 40 6.09 -8.10 -9.73
CA ARG A 40 7.09 -7.33 -10.48
C ARG A 40 6.75 -7.29 -11.96
N PHE A 41 6.52 -8.45 -12.56
CA PHE A 41 6.15 -8.60 -13.95
C PHE A 41 4.93 -7.76 -14.33
N LEU A 42 3.85 -7.79 -13.54
CA LEU A 42 2.65 -7.01 -13.81
C LEU A 42 2.92 -5.49 -13.80
N ARG A 43 3.83 -5.01 -12.95
CA ARG A 43 4.17 -3.57 -12.86
C ARG A 43 5.00 -3.06 -14.05
N GLU A 44 5.56 -3.96 -14.87
CA GLU A 44 6.32 -3.60 -16.08
C GLU A 44 5.40 -3.14 -17.22
N PHE A 45 4.12 -3.53 -17.18
CA PHE A 45 3.14 -3.15 -18.20
C PHE A 45 2.68 -1.69 -18.05
N LYS A 46 2.41 -1.06 -19.20
CA LYS A 46 1.78 0.27 -19.29
C LYS A 46 0.55 0.19 -20.20
N PRO A 47 -0.67 0.50 -19.68
CA PRO A 47 -0.99 0.87 -18.30
C PRO A 47 -0.74 -0.25 -17.27
N ASN A 48 -0.50 0.13 -16.00
CA ASN A 48 -0.24 -0.81 -14.90
C ASN A 48 -1.53 -1.60 -14.56
N PRO A 49 -1.59 -2.92 -14.76
CA PRO A 49 -2.80 -3.73 -14.56
C PRO A 49 -3.29 -3.75 -13.12
N LEU A 50 -2.40 -3.59 -12.13
CA LEU A 50 -2.79 -3.53 -10.71
C LEU A 50 -3.64 -2.29 -10.42
N LEU A 51 -3.27 -1.16 -11.02
CA LEU A 51 -3.99 0.11 -10.90
C LEU A 51 -5.30 0.08 -11.68
N LEU A 52 -5.31 -0.50 -12.89
CA LEU A 52 -6.55 -0.69 -13.65
C LEU A 52 -7.59 -1.52 -12.89
N ALA A 53 -7.14 -2.59 -12.23
CA ALA A 53 -8.02 -3.40 -11.38
C ALA A 53 -8.56 -2.58 -10.20
N ALA A 54 -7.71 -1.77 -9.56
CA ALA A 54 -8.13 -0.88 -8.48
C ALA A 54 -9.17 0.15 -8.96
N GLU A 55 -8.95 0.78 -10.11
CA GLU A 55 -9.90 1.72 -10.73
C GLU A 55 -11.27 1.08 -10.99
N GLU A 56 -11.29 -0.17 -11.43
CA GLU A 56 -12.55 -0.89 -11.63
C GLU A 56 -13.29 -1.09 -10.30
N VAL A 57 -12.59 -1.44 -9.22
CA VAL A 57 -13.20 -1.54 -7.88
C VAL A 57 -13.76 -0.19 -7.42
N LEU A 58 -13.04 0.90 -7.67
CA LEU A 58 -13.48 2.24 -7.27
C LEU A 58 -14.80 2.66 -7.94
N LYS A 59 -15.02 2.28 -9.20
CA LYS A 59 -16.27 2.60 -9.93
C LYS A 59 -17.52 2.04 -9.25
N HIS A 60 -17.39 0.90 -8.57
CA HIS A 60 -18.53 0.18 -7.96
C HIS A 60 -18.61 0.38 -6.43
N THR A 61 -17.65 1.10 -5.85
CA THR A 61 -17.56 1.24 -4.40
C THR A 61 -18.28 2.50 -3.92
N VAL A 62 -19.32 2.31 -3.09
CA VAL A 62 -20.10 3.41 -2.48
C VAL A 62 -19.79 3.64 -1.00
N SER A 63 -18.92 2.81 -0.41
CA SER A 63 -18.48 2.90 0.99
C SER A 63 -17.06 3.44 1.10
N PRO A 64 -16.62 3.93 2.28
CA PRO A 64 -15.22 4.20 2.52
C PRO A 64 -14.36 2.97 2.18
N ILE A 65 -13.25 3.18 1.50
CA ILE A 65 -12.34 2.11 1.07
C ILE A 65 -10.94 2.32 1.63
N VAL A 66 -10.34 1.23 2.10
CA VAL A 66 -8.93 1.15 2.47
C VAL A 66 -8.23 0.29 1.43
N ILE A 67 -7.23 0.87 0.78
CA ILE A 67 -6.36 0.17 -0.15
C ILE A 67 -5.05 -0.16 0.56
N ASP A 68 -4.66 -1.43 0.57
CA ASP A 68 -3.40 -1.87 1.14
C ASP A 68 -2.47 -2.54 0.10
N ASP A 69 -1.31 -2.99 0.58
CA ASP A 69 -0.27 -3.62 -0.23
C ASP A 69 0.25 -2.75 -1.39
N GLY A 70 0.18 -1.42 -1.25
CA GLY A 70 0.98 -0.50 -2.06
C GLY A 70 2.47 -0.75 -1.84
N ARG A 71 3.22 -0.90 -2.94
CA ARG A 71 4.64 -1.23 -3.01
C ARG A 71 5.46 -0.20 -3.78
N THR A 72 4.85 0.60 -4.66
CA THR A 72 5.59 1.55 -5.52
C THR A 72 5.11 2.99 -5.37
N VAL A 73 5.98 3.93 -5.72
CA VAL A 73 5.61 5.36 -5.79
C VAL A 73 4.54 5.62 -6.83
N GLU A 74 4.56 4.90 -7.96
CA GLU A 74 3.51 5.00 -8.97
C GLU A 74 2.13 4.74 -8.35
N GLU A 75 2.01 3.70 -7.50
CA GLU A 75 0.77 3.35 -6.82
C GLU A 75 0.35 4.43 -5.80
N ALA A 76 1.31 5.01 -5.07
CA ALA A 76 1.02 6.11 -4.15
C ALA A 76 0.62 7.41 -4.85
N VAL A 77 1.30 7.77 -5.95
CA VAL A 77 0.96 8.95 -6.76
C VAL A 77 -0.41 8.78 -7.39
N TRP A 78 -0.72 7.59 -7.93
CA TRP A 78 -2.04 7.26 -8.43
C TRP A 78 -3.10 7.43 -7.33
N ALA A 79 -2.84 6.95 -6.11
CA ALA A 79 -3.78 7.06 -5.00
C ALA A 79 -4.04 8.53 -4.62
N ASP A 80 -2.99 9.35 -4.50
CA ASP A 80 -3.13 10.80 -4.24
C ASP A 80 -3.96 11.50 -5.33
N GLN A 81 -3.73 11.17 -6.61
CA GLN A 81 -4.49 11.70 -7.74
C GLN A 81 -5.98 11.32 -7.69
N HIS A 82 -6.31 10.18 -7.09
CA HIS A 82 -7.68 9.71 -6.86
C HIS A 82 -8.27 10.21 -5.53
N GLY A 83 -7.58 11.14 -4.85
CA GLY A 83 -8.06 11.79 -3.62
C GLY A 83 -7.83 10.98 -2.35
N PHE A 84 -7.07 9.88 -2.41
CA PHE A 84 -6.78 9.08 -1.23
C PHE A 84 -5.84 9.80 -0.27
N LEU A 85 -6.03 9.53 1.02
CA LEU A 85 -5.00 9.77 2.01
C LEU A 85 -3.94 8.66 1.89
N VAL A 86 -2.74 9.01 1.42
CA VAL A 86 -1.62 8.08 1.34
C VAL A 86 -0.89 8.06 2.70
N ILE A 87 -0.78 6.87 3.29
CA ILE A 87 0.00 6.63 4.51
C ILE A 87 1.13 5.66 4.18
N ILE A 88 2.36 6.09 4.44
CA ILE A 88 3.58 5.32 4.17
C ILE A 88 4.14 4.86 5.50
N LEU A 89 4.11 3.55 5.73
CA LEU A 89 4.72 2.95 6.91
C LEU A 89 6.17 2.59 6.60
N THR A 90 7.11 3.23 7.30
CA THR A 90 8.54 2.94 7.19
C THR A 90 9.04 2.24 8.44
N ALA A 91 10.21 1.62 8.34
CA ALA A 91 10.96 1.12 9.49
C ALA A 91 12.44 1.07 9.10
N SER A 92 13.33 1.22 10.07
CA SER A 92 14.76 1.04 9.86
C SER A 92 15.08 -0.34 9.26
N GLU A 93 16.12 -0.42 8.45
CA GLU A 93 16.57 -1.68 7.82
C GLU A 93 16.76 -2.78 8.87
N PHE A 94 17.34 -2.44 10.02
CA PHE A 94 17.54 -3.36 11.14
C PHE A 94 16.22 -3.96 11.63
N VAL A 95 15.19 -3.13 11.88
CA VAL A 95 13.88 -3.58 12.34
C VAL A 95 13.19 -4.43 11.26
N ARG A 96 13.27 -4.03 9.98
CA ARG A 96 12.70 -4.79 8.86
C ARG A 96 13.32 -6.19 8.77
N ARG A 97 14.65 -6.29 8.79
CA ARG A 97 15.37 -7.57 8.73
C ARG A 97 15.06 -8.45 9.93
N ARG A 98 15.00 -7.89 11.14
CA ARG A 98 14.58 -8.61 12.35
C ARG A 98 13.16 -9.18 12.20
N ARG A 99 12.19 -8.37 11.74
CA ARG A 99 10.79 -8.79 11.52
C ARG A 99 10.70 -9.87 10.43
N ILE A 100 11.49 -9.78 9.36
CA ILE A 100 11.56 -10.79 8.30
C ILE A 100 12.08 -12.11 8.86
N LEU A 101 13.21 -12.09 9.57
CA LEU A 101 13.79 -13.29 10.20
C LEU A 101 12.81 -13.96 11.17
N ALA A 102 12.15 -13.18 12.03
CA ALA A 102 11.18 -13.69 12.98
C ALA A 102 9.96 -14.35 12.29
N ARG A 103 9.55 -13.82 11.13
CA ARG A 103 8.38 -14.31 10.39
C ARG A 103 8.70 -15.48 9.46
N ASP A 104 9.81 -15.38 8.73
CA ASP A 104 10.14 -16.26 7.60
C ASP A 104 11.28 -17.24 7.93
N GLY A 105 11.99 -17.06 9.05
CA GLY A 105 13.11 -17.91 9.48
C GLY A 105 14.43 -17.66 8.75
N GLU A 106 14.39 -16.96 7.61
CA GLU A 106 15.54 -16.63 6.78
C GLU A 106 15.41 -15.23 6.18
N LEU A 107 16.53 -14.62 5.79
CA LEU A 107 16.53 -13.39 5.00
C LEU A 107 16.43 -13.76 3.51
N PRO A 108 15.62 -13.03 2.72
CA PRO A 108 15.58 -13.22 1.27
C PRO A 108 16.95 -12.92 0.66
N ASP A 109 17.27 -13.58 -0.46
CA ASP A 109 18.49 -13.34 -1.22
C ASP A 109 18.59 -11.85 -1.59
N GLY A 110 19.72 -11.21 -1.29
CA GLY A 110 19.97 -9.79 -1.56
C GLY A 110 19.80 -9.40 -3.02
N ARG A 111 19.88 -10.35 -3.96
CA ARG A 111 19.58 -10.14 -5.40
C ARG A 111 18.09 -9.96 -5.69
N THR A 112 17.22 -10.40 -4.79
CA THR A 112 15.76 -10.27 -4.90
C THR A 112 15.20 -9.10 -4.11
N HIS A 113 15.97 -8.60 -3.12
CA HIS A 113 15.60 -7.49 -2.27
C HIS A 113 16.29 -6.19 -2.73
N GLU A 114 15.80 -5.59 -3.81
CA GLU A 114 16.16 -4.21 -4.12
C GLU A 114 15.33 -3.27 -3.25
N ASP A 115 15.97 -2.66 -2.25
CA ASP A 115 15.49 -1.50 -1.48
C ASP A 115 15.31 -0.23 -2.33
N MET A 116 15.32 -0.35 -3.66
CA MET A 116 15.08 0.77 -4.57
C MET A 116 13.72 1.44 -4.34
N THR A 117 12.74 0.73 -3.80
CA THR A 117 11.44 1.31 -3.45
C THR A 117 11.50 2.27 -2.26
N GLU A 118 12.42 2.09 -1.30
CA GLU A 118 12.44 2.90 -0.08
C GLU A 118 12.91 4.32 -0.31
N GLN A 119 13.93 4.51 -1.15
CA GLN A 119 14.42 5.84 -1.51
C GLN A 119 13.42 6.61 -2.35
N GLN A 120 12.53 5.91 -3.08
CA GLN A 120 11.57 6.56 -3.95
C GLN A 120 10.40 7.17 -3.16
N TRP A 121 10.08 6.69 -1.96
CA TRP A 121 8.95 7.20 -1.16
C TRP A 121 9.03 8.70 -0.84
N GLN A 122 10.23 9.30 -0.85
CA GLN A 122 10.39 10.75 -0.73
C GLN A 122 9.65 11.54 -1.84
N HIS A 123 9.35 10.89 -2.96
CA HIS A 123 8.62 11.47 -4.09
C HIS A 123 7.10 11.23 -4.02
N ALA A 124 6.63 10.39 -3.10
CA ALA A 124 5.21 10.21 -2.86
C ALA A 124 4.69 11.30 -1.90
N ARG A 125 3.59 11.94 -2.27
CA ARG A 125 2.86 12.84 -1.36
C ARG A 125 2.05 11.97 -0.39
N GLY A 126 2.58 11.75 0.82
CA GLY A 126 1.92 10.93 1.84
C GLY A 126 2.37 11.25 3.26
N PHE A 127 1.59 10.79 4.22
CA PHE A 127 1.94 10.83 5.64
C PHE A 127 2.90 9.69 5.95
N LEU A 128 4.14 10.03 6.28
CA LEU A 128 5.16 9.05 6.63
C LEU A 128 5.10 8.76 8.14
N ILE A 129 5.00 7.49 8.48
CA ILE A 129 4.98 7.00 9.86
C ILE A 129 6.14 6.01 10.00
N ASP A 130 7.16 6.38 10.78
CA ASP A 130 8.24 5.46 11.15
C ASP A 130 7.75 4.53 12.26
N THR A 131 7.73 3.24 11.96
CA THR A 131 7.25 2.17 12.84
C THR A 131 8.36 1.42 13.55
N SER A 132 9.59 1.93 13.53
CA SER A 132 10.77 1.25 14.09
C SER A 132 10.61 0.92 15.57
N ASP A 133 10.13 1.89 16.34
CA ASP A 133 10.03 1.83 17.80
C ASP A 133 8.59 1.88 18.32
N LEU A 134 7.61 1.83 17.41
CA LEU A 134 6.19 1.87 17.77
C LEU A 134 5.64 0.49 18.07
N THR A 135 4.80 0.43 19.10
CA THR A 135 3.85 -0.67 19.34
C THR A 135 2.71 -0.65 18.33
N GLU A 136 1.94 -1.75 18.25
CA GLU A 136 0.77 -1.84 17.37
C GLU A 136 -0.30 -0.79 17.69
N ASP A 137 -0.53 -0.52 18.97
CA ASP A 137 -1.48 0.48 19.42
C ASP A 137 -1.03 1.90 19.05
N GLU A 138 0.26 2.22 19.22
CA GLU A 138 0.82 3.51 18.82
C GLU A 138 0.75 3.71 17.31
N MET A 139 1.05 2.67 16.51
CA MET A 139 0.88 2.71 15.06
C MET A 139 -0.58 3.00 14.68
N CYS A 140 -1.54 2.34 15.34
CA CYS A 140 -2.97 2.57 15.10
C CYS A 140 -3.37 4.01 15.45
N GLN A 141 -2.93 4.53 16.58
CA GLN A 141 -3.21 5.90 17.00
C GLN A 141 -2.67 6.92 15.99
N MET A 142 -1.46 6.73 15.47
CA MET A 142 -0.88 7.61 14.46
C MET A 142 -1.66 7.59 13.14
N VAL A 143 -2.09 6.40 12.70
CA VAL A 143 -2.94 6.26 11.50
C VAL A 143 -4.28 6.98 11.71
N CYS A 144 -4.93 6.77 12.85
CA CYS A 144 -6.19 7.44 13.18
C CYS A 144 -6.03 8.96 13.21
N ALA A 145 -4.97 9.47 13.85
CA ALA A 145 -4.68 10.90 13.89
C ALA A 145 -4.47 11.49 12.50
N ALA A 146 -3.79 10.77 11.59
CA ALA A 146 -3.62 11.21 10.20
C ALA A 146 -4.95 11.31 9.44
N ILE A 147 -5.85 10.33 9.64
CA ILE A 147 -7.20 10.33 9.05
C ILE A 147 -8.02 11.51 9.58
N GLU A 148 -8.01 11.74 10.89
CA GLU A 148 -8.73 12.85 11.51
C GLU A 148 -8.20 14.22 11.06
N ALA A 149 -6.87 14.38 11.02
CA ALA A 149 -6.24 15.61 10.54
C ALA A 149 -6.63 15.90 9.08
N ARG A 150 -6.66 14.88 8.22
CA ARG A 150 -7.10 15.01 6.83
C ARG A 150 -8.57 15.44 6.75
N ARG A 151 -9.44 14.83 7.55
CA ARG A 151 -10.87 15.17 7.61
C ARG A 151 -11.08 16.63 8.03
N LEU A 152 -10.41 17.07 9.09
CA LEU A 152 -10.48 18.45 9.56
C LEU A 152 -9.96 19.45 8.51
N ALA A 153 -8.89 19.12 7.79
CA ALA A 153 -8.37 19.96 6.72
C ALA A 153 -9.35 20.10 5.55
N MET A 154 -10.08 19.03 5.21
CA MET A 154 -11.12 19.08 4.18
C MET A 154 -12.31 19.95 4.60
N CYS A 155 -12.84 19.77 5.82
CA CYS A 155 -13.95 20.59 6.32
C CYS A 155 -13.59 22.09 6.32
N LYS A 156 -12.39 22.46 6.80
CA LYS A 156 -11.93 23.86 6.78
C LYS A 156 -11.81 24.44 5.37
N ARG A 157 -11.47 23.60 4.38
CA ARG A 157 -11.38 24.04 2.98
C ARG A 157 -12.78 24.30 2.41
N GLU A 158 -13.72 23.41 2.67
CA GLU A 158 -15.13 23.56 2.29
C GLU A 158 -15.76 24.81 2.90
N GLU A 159 -15.50 25.08 4.18
CA GLU A 159 -15.95 26.30 4.87
C GLU A 159 -15.41 27.58 4.22
N ARG A 160 -14.11 27.61 3.87
CA ARG A 160 -13.51 28.76 3.18
C ARG A 160 -14.11 28.98 1.79
N THR A 161 -14.28 27.89 1.03
CA THR A 161 -14.93 27.95 -0.29
C THR A 161 -16.38 28.40 -0.18
N ALA A 162 -17.12 27.96 0.83
CA ALA A 162 -18.50 28.37 1.06
C ALA A 162 -18.60 29.85 1.49
N ASN A 163 -17.60 30.37 2.19
CA ASN A 163 -17.57 31.76 2.66
C ASN A 163 -17.04 32.77 1.63
N GLY A 164 -16.60 32.32 0.44
CA GLY A 164 -16.12 33.20 -0.62
C GLY A 164 -14.73 33.80 -0.36
N ASP A 165 -14.00 33.27 0.62
CA ASP A 165 -12.61 33.66 0.88
C ASP A 165 -11.70 32.89 -0.09
N GLU A 166 -11.54 33.42 -1.32
CA GLU A 166 -10.49 32.94 -2.22
C GLU A 166 -9.13 33.50 -1.79
N ALA A 167 -8.13 32.62 -1.72
CA ALA A 167 -6.73 32.92 -1.39
C ALA A 167 -5.99 33.53 -2.59
#